data_AF-C9SF27-F1
#
_entry.id   AF-C9SF27-F1
#
_cell.length_a   1.000
_cell.length_b   1.000
_cell.length_c   1.000
_cell.angle_alpha   90.00
_cell.angle_beta   90.00
_cell.angle_gamma   90.00
#
_symmetry.space_group_name_H-M   'P 1'
#
loop_
_entity.id
_entity.type
_entity.pdbx_description
1 polymer ?
#
loop_
_entity_poly.entity_id
_entity_poly.type
_entity_poly.pdbx_seq_one_letter_code
_entity_poly.pdbx_strand_id
1 'polypeptide(L)'
;MSALSLARSFGALTLTAPRALAATAPTMTKTQTRALTTALFSRPRVGLAESTPKTAVQTIMQQVRGMKVHSSVKKRCEHCKIVRRKAGKRHNGYLYVICKSNPRHKQRQG
;
A
#
# COMPACT_ATOMS: atom_id res chain seq x y z
N MET A 1 -30.77 19.92 -57.66
CA MET A 1 -29.84 19.24 -58.59
C MET A 1 -28.47 19.29 -57.97
N SER A 2 -27.76 18.24 -57.54
CA SER A 2 -28.05 16.81 -57.36
C SER A 2 -27.03 16.34 -56.30
N ALA A 3 -27.50 15.60 -55.30
CA ALA A 3 -26.63 14.98 -54.30
C ALA A 3 -25.98 13.73 -54.91
N LEU A 4 -24.66 13.58 -54.76
CA LEU A 4 -23.94 12.37 -55.17
C LEU A 4 -23.39 11.64 -53.94
N SER A 5 -24.10 10.57 -53.62
CA SER A 5 -23.74 9.50 -52.69
C SER A 5 -22.64 8.63 -53.29
N LEU A 6 -21.63 8.24 -52.50
CA LEU A 6 -20.76 7.11 -52.81
C LEU A 6 -20.46 6.34 -51.51
N ALA A 7 -21.29 5.32 -51.29
CA ALA A 7 -21.09 4.29 -50.30
C ALA A 7 -19.76 3.55 -50.57
N ARG A 8 -18.93 3.38 -49.53
CA ARG A 8 -17.75 2.50 -49.61
C ARG A 8 -18.06 1.19 -48.88
N SER A 9 -18.02 0.16 -49.70
CA SER A 9 -18.42 -1.23 -49.55
C SER A 9 -17.81 -1.91 -48.33
N PHE A 10 -18.64 -2.70 -47.64
CA PHE A 10 -18.22 -3.70 -46.67
C PHE A 10 -17.54 -4.86 -47.42
N GLY A 11 -16.23 -5.03 -47.22
CA GLY A 11 -15.49 -6.21 -47.66
C GLY A 11 -15.55 -7.28 -46.56
N ALA A 12 -16.29 -8.35 -46.82
CA ALA A 12 -16.39 -9.53 -45.96
C ALA A 12 -15.56 -10.70 -46.52
N LEU A 13 -15.21 -11.62 -45.60
CA LEU A 13 -14.63 -12.97 -45.78
C LEU A 13 -13.14 -12.97 -46.17
N THR A 14 -12.26 -13.64 -45.41
CA THR A 14 -12.16 -15.11 -45.41
C THR A 14 -11.76 -15.75 -44.07
N LEU A 15 -12.36 -16.92 -43.86
CA LEU A 15 -12.12 -17.93 -42.84
C LEU A 15 -10.84 -18.74 -43.15
N THR A 16 -9.95 -18.98 -42.18
CA THR A 16 -9.02 -20.13 -42.22
C THR A 16 -8.61 -20.58 -40.80
N ALA A 17 -8.46 -21.89 -40.68
CA ALA A 17 -8.67 -22.77 -39.53
C ALA A 17 -7.46 -22.89 -38.56
N PRO A 18 -7.60 -23.61 -37.41
CA PRO A 18 -6.65 -23.59 -36.30
C PRO A 18 -5.51 -24.61 -36.47
N ARG A 19 -4.38 -24.39 -35.78
CA ARG A 19 -3.30 -25.38 -35.66
C ARG A 19 -2.86 -25.59 -34.20
N ALA A 20 -3.22 -26.78 -33.74
CA ALA A 20 -2.49 -27.75 -32.92
C ALA A 20 -1.83 -27.34 -31.59
N LEU A 21 -2.23 -28.10 -30.57
CA LEU A 21 -1.64 -28.29 -29.25
C LEU A 21 -0.17 -28.72 -29.32
N ALA A 22 0.63 -28.23 -28.38
CA ALA A 22 1.80 -28.95 -27.89
C ALA A 22 1.83 -28.83 -26.35
N ALA A 23 1.55 -29.95 -25.70
CA ALA A 23 1.66 -30.15 -24.26
C ALA A 23 3.07 -30.63 -23.93
N THR A 24 3.74 -29.97 -22.99
CA THR A 24 4.87 -30.53 -22.25
C THR A 24 4.77 -30.11 -20.79
N ALA A 25 4.43 -31.05 -19.94
CA ALA A 25 4.68 -31.01 -18.49
C ALA A 25 5.71 -32.11 -18.17
N PRO A 26 6.13 -32.28 -16.91
CA PRO A 26 6.89 -31.37 -16.04
C PRO A 26 8.25 -32.01 -15.68
N THR A 27 9.17 -31.27 -15.04
CA THR A 27 10.28 -31.92 -14.33
C THR A 27 10.57 -31.24 -13.01
N MET A 28 10.52 -32.05 -11.95
CA MET A 28 10.84 -31.70 -10.58
C MET A 28 12.35 -31.57 -10.39
N THR A 29 12.80 -30.61 -9.58
CA THR A 29 13.91 -30.85 -8.65
C THR A 29 13.61 -30.20 -7.30
N LYS A 30 13.66 -31.04 -6.27
CA LYS A 30 13.52 -30.73 -4.85
C LYS A 30 14.94 -30.72 -4.28
N THR A 31 15.41 -29.60 -3.73
CA THR A 31 16.54 -29.65 -2.80
C THR A 31 16.26 -28.75 -1.61
N GLN A 32 16.13 -29.41 -0.47
CA GLN A 32 16.09 -28.85 0.87
C GLN A 32 17.49 -28.40 1.27
N THR A 33 17.61 -27.35 2.08
CA THR A 33 18.53 -27.39 3.23
C THR A 33 17.99 -26.54 4.36
N ARG A 34 17.82 -27.22 5.50
CA ARG A 34 17.56 -26.66 6.82
C ARG A 34 18.81 -25.92 7.29
N ALA A 35 18.63 -24.80 7.99
CA ALA A 35 19.52 -24.46 9.09
C ALA A 35 18.72 -23.75 10.18
N LEU A 36 18.48 -24.49 11.27
CA LEU A 36 18.14 -23.94 12.57
C LEU A 36 19.40 -23.33 13.17
N THR A 37 19.31 -22.13 13.76
CA THR A 37 20.14 -21.78 14.90
C THR A 37 19.38 -20.86 15.85
N THR A 38 18.85 -21.49 16.89
CA THR A 38 18.56 -20.87 18.18
C THR A 38 19.88 -20.43 18.83
N ALA A 39 20.01 -19.16 19.17
CA ALA A 39 21.02 -18.72 20.14
C ALA A 39 20.38 -17.72 21.12
N LEU A 40 20.09 -18.27 22.29
CA LEU A 40 19.68 -17.62 23.51
C LEU A 40 20.77 -16.63 23.94
N PHE A 41 20.54 -15.33 23.81
CA PHE A 41 21.31 -14.35 24.58
C PHE A 41 20.63 -14.11 25.92
N SER A 42 20.79 -15.09 26.82
CA SER A 42 20.69 -14.86 28.25
C SER A 42 21.99 -14.18 28.71
N ARG A 43 21.92 -12.89 29.05
CA ARG A 43 22.91 -12.26 29.92
C ARG A 43 22.23 -11.47 31.04
N PRO A 44 22.78 -11.54 32.26
CA PRO A 44 22.03 -11.34 33.50
C PRO A 44 21.79 -9.86 33.84
N ARG A 45 20.70 -9.65 34.60
CA ARG A 45 20.47 -8.44 35.39
C ARG A 45 21.53 -8.35 36.49
N VAL A 46 22.30 -7.27 36.47
CA VAL A 46 22.90 -6.68 37.65
C VAL A 46 22.41 -5.23 37.71
N GLY A 47 21.64 -4.93 38.75
CA GLY A 47 21.17 -3.58 39.04
C GLY A 47 22.16 -2.84 39.94
N LEU A 48 22.09 -1.51 39.92
CA LEU A 48 22.06 -0.68 41.13
C LEU A 48 21.60 0.74 40.74
N ALA A 49 21.14 1.44 41.77
CA ALA A 49 20.32 2.63 41.82
C ALA A 49 20.86 3.90 41.11
N GLU A 50 19.93 4.82 40.80
CA GLU A 50 20.07 6.24 41.16
C GLU A 50 18.67 6.88 41.15
N SER A 51 18.10 7.11 42.34
CA SER A 51 16.86 7.86 42.53
C SER A 51 17.14 9.36 42.47
N THR A 52 17.23 9.90 41.27
CA THR A 52 17.20 11.36 41.06
C THR A 52 15.75 11.85 41.13
N PRO A 53 15.43 12.85 41.98
CA PRO A 53 14.14 13.53 41.91
C PRO A 53 14.12 14.34 40.62
N LYS A 54 13.58 13.74 39.55
CA LYS A 54 13.30 14.43 38.30
C LYS A 54 12.21 15.45 38.57
N THR A 55 12.62 16.67 38.88
CA THR A 55 11.79 17.87 38.87
C THR A 55 10.82 17.79 37.70
N ALA A 56 9.54 17.63 38.01
CA ALA A 56 8.46 17.44 37.06
C ALA A 56 8.14 18.76 36.34
N VAL A 57 9.09 19.29 35.55
CA VAL A 57 8.77 20.23 34.49
C VAL A 57 8.43 19.40 33.27
N GLN A 58 7.22 18.84 33.24
CA GLN A 58 6.66 18.24 32.04
C GLN A 58 6.29 19.37 31.07
N THR A 59 7.31 19.96 30.46
CA THR A 59 7.16 20.87 29.34
C THR A 59 6.35 20.17 28.26
N ILE A 60 5.30 20.84 27.83
CA ILE A 60 4.29 20.45 26.86
C ILE A 60 4.96 20.19 25.48
N MET A 61 5.65 19.06 25.35
CA MET A 61 6.09 18.54 24.06
C MET A 61 4.99 17.61 23.59
N GLN A 62 3.91 18.20 23.06
CA GLN A 62 2.86 17.44 22.41
C GLN A 62 3.49 16.78 21.19
N GLN A 63 3.93 15.51 21.35
CA GLN A 63 4.57 14.77 20.28
C GLN A 63 3.62 14.77 19.08
N VAL A 64 3.97 15.51 18.04
CA VAL A 64 3.22 15.54 16.79
C VAL A 64 3.46 14.18 16.14
N ARG A 65 2.69 13.19 16.59
CA ARG A 65 2.67 11.85 16.03
C ARG A 65 2.40 12.01 14.53
N GLY A 66 3.29 11.45 13.71
CA GLY A 66 3.21 11.51 12.26
C GLY A 66 1.94 10.84 11.69
N MET A 67 1.89 10.70 10.36
CA MET A 67 0.74 10.13 9.67
C MET A 67 0.66 8.61 9.86
N LYS A 68 -0.52 8.07 10.22
CA LYS A 68 -0.69 6.62 10.41
C LYS A 68 -1.21 5.93 9.15
N VAL A 69 -0.56 4.86 8.70
CA VAL A 69 -1.02 4.08 7.55
C VAL A 69 -2.01 3.01 8.00
N HIS A 70 -3.14 2.90 7.29
CA HIS A 70 -4.18 1.90 7.52
C HIS A 70 -4.65 1.33 6.18
N SER A 71 -5.13 0.09 6.16
CA SER A 71 -5.72 -0.51 4.97
C SER A 71 -7.06 0.13 4.58
N SER A 72 -7.83 0.57 5.57
CA SER A 72 -9.10 1.28 5.40
C SER A 72 -9.09 2.56 6.22
N VAL A 73 -9.53 3.66 5.61
CA VAL A 73 -9.49 4.98 6.22
C VAL A 73 -10.91 5.49 6.44
N LYS A 74 -11.22 5.94 7.66
CA LYS A 74 -12.53 6.48 8.07
C LYS A 74 -12.37 7.85 8.73
N LYS A 75 -13.39 8.71 8.63
CA LYS A 75 -13.45 9.98 9.37
C LYS A 75 -13.70 9.68 10.86
N ARG A 76 -12.98 10.36 11.75
CA ARG A 76 -13.14 10.25 13.21
C ARG A 76 -13.81 11.48 13.84
N CYS A 77 -13.92 12.56 13.07
CA CYS A 77 -14.33 13.88 13.51
C CYS A 77 -14.97 14.65 12.36
N GLU A 78 -15.69 15.72 12.66
CA GLU A 78 -16.34 16.58 11.64
C GLU A 78 -15.32 17.33 10.78
N HIS A 79 -14.20 17.74 11.38
CA HIS A 79 -13.11 18.44 10.68
C HIS A 79 -12.22 17.52 9.82
N CYS A 80 -12.48 16.21 9.84
CA CYS A 80 -11.70 15.21 9.15
C CYS A 80 -12.13 15.14 7.67
N LYS A 81 -11.24 15.52 6.75
CA LYS A 81 -11.50 15.51 5.31
C LYS A 81 -10.75 14.38 4.63
N ILE A 82 -11.43 13.68 3.72
CA ILE A 82 -10.84 12.63 2.89
C ILE A 82 -10.38 13.28 1.58
N VAL A 83 -9.11 13.09 1.22
CA VAL A 83 -8.51 13.66 0.01
C VAL A 83 -7.65 12.62 -0.70
N ARG A 84 -7.70 12.56 -2.03
CA ARG A 84 -6.74 11.78 -2.84
C ARG A 84 -5.54 12.67 -3.19
N ARG A 85 -4.32 12.17 -2.96
CA ARG A 85 -3.08 12.88 -3.29
C ARG A 85 -2.10 11.93 -3.97
N LYS A 86 -1.10 12.50 -4.64
CA LYS A 86 -0.10 11.75 -5.44
C LYS A 86 -0.76 10.90 -6.52
N ALA A 87 -1.76 11.45 -7.21
CA ALA A 87 -2.31 10.83 -8.41
C ALA A 87 -1.45 11.22 -9.62
N GLY A 88 -1.30 10.32 -10.58
CA GLY A 88 -0.55 10.57 -11.81
C GLY A 88 -1.13 9.76 -12.97
N LYS A 89 -0.58 9.94 -14.18
CA LYS A 89 -1.10 9.29 -15.39
C LYS A 89 -1.14 7.76 -15.30
N ARG A 90 -0.25 7.17 -14.49
CA ARG A 90 -0.11 5.71 -14.31
C ARG A 90 -0.85 5.14 -13.08
N HIS A 91 -1.31 5.98 -12.14
CA HIS A 91 -1.90 5.49 -10.88
C HIS A 91 -2.88 6.48 -10.24
N ASN A 92 -3.89 5.94 -9.55
CA ASN A 92 -4.98 6.70 -8.93
C ASN A 92 -4.63 7.43 -7.62
N GLY A 93 -3.38 7.29 -7.15
CA GLY A 93 -2.87 7.90 -5.92
C GLY A 93 -3.36 7.22 -4.63
N TYR A 94 -3.09 7.87 -3.49
CA TYR A 94 -3.47 7.35 -2.17
C TYR A 94 -4.56 8.21 -1.52
N LEU A 95 -5.43 7.56 -0.76
CA LEU A 95 -6.41 8.23 0.09
C LEU A 95 -5.73 8.72 1.38
N TYR A 96 -5.96 9.98 1.75
CA TYR A 96 -5.50 10.56 3.00
C TYR A 96 -6.69 11.09 3.79
N VAL A 97 -6.63 10.98 5.12
CA VAL A 97 -7.44 11.79 6.03
C VAL A 97 -6.58 12.90 6.58
N ILE A 98 -7.03 14.12 6.35
CA ILE A 98 -6.46 15.34 6.93
C ILE A 98 -7.41 15.90 7.97
N CYS A 99 -6.85 16.40 9.07
CA CYS A 99 -7.61 17.05 10.13
C CYS A 99 -6.82 18.26 10.60
N LYS A 100 -7.48 19.43 10.67
CA LYS A 100 -6.85 20.68 11.16
C LYS A 100 -6.90 20.77 12.69
N SER A 101 -8.00 20.32 13.30
CA SER A 101 -8.25 20.39 14.74
C SER A 101 -7.37 19.43 15.55
N ASN A 102 -7.17 18.19 15.07
CA ASN A 102 -6.40 17.19 15.80
C ASN A 102 -5.45 16.40 14.88
N PRO A 103 -4.12 16.47 15.07
CA PRO A 103 -3.14 15.77 14.25
C PRO A 103 -3.18 14.24 14.42
N ARG A 104 -3.76 13.71 15.51
CA ARG A 104 -3.88 12.24 15.73
C ARG A 104 -4.80 11.55 14.72
N HIS A 105 -5.62 12.30 14.00
CA HIS A 105 -6.53 11.76 12.99
C HIS A 105 -5.89 11.60 11.61
N LYS A 106 -4.67 12.12 11.41
CA LYS A 106 -3.94 12.03 10.14
C LYS A 106 -3.66 10.57 9.76
N GLN A 107 -4.25 10.12 8.64
CA GLN A 107 -4.13 8.74 8.17
C GLN A 107 -3.90 8.64 6.64
N ARG A 108 -3.25 7.58 6.17
CA ARG A 108 -3.10 7.25 4.74
C ARG A 108 -3.58 5.82 4.46
N GLN A 109 -4.22 5.62 3.31
CA GLN A 109 -4.63 4.32 2.81
C GLN A 109 -3.52 3.67 1.99
N GLY A 110 -3.12 2.46 2.40
CA GLY A 110 -2.04 1.69 1.76
C GLY A 110 -0.66 2.06 2.27
#